data_AF-A0A538H5N6-F1
#
_entry.id   AF-A0A538H5N6-F1
#
_cell.length_a   1.000
_cell.length_b   1.000
_cell.length_c   1.000
_cell.angle_alpha   90.00
_cell.angle_beta   90.00
_cell.angle_gamma   90.00
#
_symmetry.space_group_name_H-M   'P 1'
#
loop_
_entity.id
_entity.type
_entity.pdbx_description
1 polymer ?
#
loop_
_entity_poly.entity_id
_entity_poly.type
_entity_poly.pdbx_seq_one_letter_code
_entity_poly.pdbx_strand_id
1 'polypeptide(L)'
;MASGVAKARNPIPTAQALLTAGWPHRPAFVRALGGVELAAAGTMLVEPRYGAAAVGALYGGFFAFLASVLLRDVDMASCGCTGATDTPPTWLHASFNLAVTACAAGGALLGARSTAGLVHVLGPSAVIFAVAVAIAAWLAYLIVQLGPRLFAPAYPSKEA
;
A
#
# COMPACT_ATOMS: atom_id res chain seq x y z
N MET A 1 3.40 1.76 -7.58
CA MET A 1 4.19 2.63 -8.48
C MET A 1 4.43 4.02 -7.88
N ALA A 2 3.40 4.85 -7.64
CA ALA A 2 3.62 6.22 -7.12
C ALA A 2 4.37 6.27 -5.77
N SER A 3 4.00 5.40 -4.82
CA SER A 3 4.71 5.26 -3.54
C SER A 3 6.18 4.85 -3.73
N GLY A 4 6.44 3.82 -4.56
CA GLY A 4 7.81 3.40 -4.87
C GLY A 4 8.67 4.49 -5.50
N VAL A 5 8.13 5.29 -6.42
CA VAL A 5 8.83 6.48 -6.96
C VAL A 5 9.10 7.50 -5.84
N ALA A 6 8.13 7.76 -4.97
CA ALA A 6 8.31 8.68 -3.86
C ALA A 6 9.42 8.21 -2.90
N LYS A 7 9.43 6.92 -2.53
CA LYS A 7 10.48 6.30 -1.69
C LYS A 7 11.86 6.33 -2.35
N ALA A 8 11.93 6.11 -3.66
CA ALA A 8 13.17 6.16 -4.40
C ALA A 8 13.76 7.58 -4.46
N ARG A 9 12.90 8.59 -4.69
CA ARG A 9 13.29 10.01 -4.78
C ARG A 9 13.60 10.62 -3.42
N ASN A 10 12.71 10.46 -2.46
CA ASN A 10 12.83 11.00 -1.11
C ASN A 10 12.56 9.90 -0.06
N PRO A 11 13.60 9.18 0.40
CA PRO A 11 13.44 8.09 1.36
C PRO A 11 13.23 8.58 2.81
N ILE A 12 13.43 9.87 3.10
CA ILE A 12 13.45 10.39 4.48
C ILE A 12 12.15 10.10 5.25
N PRO A 13 10.94 10.37 4.72
CA PRO A 13 9.71 10.18 5.48
C PRO A 13 9.47 8.72 5.89
N THR A 14 9.72 7.79 4.97
CA THR A 14 9.60 6.35 5.26
C THR A 14 10.71 5.89 6.20
N ALA A 15 11.93 6.40 6.07
CA ALA A 15 13.02 6.10 6.99
C ALA A 15 12.68 6.54 8.42
N GLN A 16 12.12 7.74 8.61
CA GLN A 16 11.68 8.21 9.92
C GLN A 16 10.56 7.34 10.50
N ALA A 17 9.55 6.99 9.69
CA ALA A 17 8.47 6.09 10.11
C ALA A 17 9.00 4.71 10.57
N LEU A 18 9.94 4.14 9.82
CA LEU A 18 10.59 2.88 10.18
C LEU A 18 11.44 3.01 11.44
N LEU A 19 12.17 4.12 11.60
CA LEU A 19 12.97 4.40 12.80
C LEU A 19 12.08 4.46 14.05
N THR A 20 10.98 5.21 14.00
CA THR A 20 10.01 5.33 15.10
C THR A 20 9.41 3.97 15.48
N ALA A 21 9.16 3.10 14.49
CA ALA A 21 8.67 1.74 14.73
C ALA A 21 9.74 0.75 15.23
N GLY A 22 11.04 1.13 15.21
CA GLY A 22 12.16 0.25 15.53
C GLY A 22 12.54 -0.73 14.41
N TRP A 23 12.20 -0.42 13.16
CA TRP A 23 12.51 -1.22 11.97
C TRP A 23 13.79 -0.76 11.26
N PRO A 24 14.36 -1.56 10.34
CA PRO A 24 15.46 -1.14 9.49
C PRO A 24 15.10 0.13 8.69
N HIS A 25 15.80 1.23 8.94
CA HIS A 25 15.38 2.57 8.51
C HIS A 25 16.39 3.29 7.61
N ARG A 26 17.49 2.64 7.22
CA ARG A 26 18.53 3.32 6.44
C ARG A 26 17.95 3.79 5.09
N PRO A 27 18.27 5.00 4.60
CA PRO A 27 17.76 5.51 3.32
C PRO A 27 18.00 4.56 2.13
N ALA A 28 19.11 3.83 2.13
CA ALA A 28 19.41 2.81 1.12
C ALA A 28 18.40 1.66 1.13
N PHE A 29 17.98 1.21 2.32
CA PHE A 29 16.95 0.18 2.48
C PHE A 29 15.59 0.67 1.95
N VAL A 30 15.20 1.91 2.26
CA VAL A 30 13.96 2.51 1.76
C VAL A 30 13.97 2.66 0.24
N ARG A 31 15.10 3.08 -0.34
CA ARG A 31 15.26 3.12 -1.80
C ARG A 31 15.16 1.73 -2.43
N ALA A 32 15.77 0.72 -1.82
CA ALA A 32 15.64 -0.66 -2.26
C ALA A 32 14.17 -1.13 -2.21
N LEU A 33 13.43 -0.81 -1.14
CA LEU A 33 12.00 -1.07 -1.05
C LEU A 33 11.22 -0.39 -2.18
N GLY A 34 11.52 0.88 -2.46
CA GLY A 34 10.94 1.59 -3.61
C GLY A 34 11.26 0.93 -4.96
N GLY A 35 12.48 0.42 -5.12
CA GLY A 35 12.88 -0.38 -6.28
C GLY A 35 12.09 -1.68 -6.42
N VAL A 36 11.89 -2.41 -5.31
CA VAL A 36 11.09 -3.63 -5.28
C VAL A 36 9.62 -3.33 -5.63
N GLU A 37 9.05 -2.24 -5.16
CA GLU A 37 7.69 -1.83 -5.53
C GLU A 37 7.53 -1.54 -7.03
N LEU A 38 8.55 -0.95 -7.65
CA LEU A 38 8.57 -0.68 -9.09
C LEU A 38 8.76 -1.98 -9.89
N ALA A 39 9.67 -2.85 -9.44
CA ALA A 39 9.90 -4.15 -10.04
C ALA A 39 8.63 -5.02 -9.99
N ALA A 40 7.98 -5.11 -8.83
CA ALA A 40 6.72 -5.85 -8.67
C ALA A 40 5.63 -5.36 -9.63
N ALA A 41 5.52 -4.04 -9.81
CA ALA A 41 4.58 -3.46 -10.74
C ALA A 41 4.92 -3.79 -12.21
N GLY A 42 6.21 -3.80 -12.57
CA GLY A 42 6.67 -4.25 -13.88
C GLY A 42 6.41 -5.75 -14.11
N THR A 43 6.70 -6.60 -13.13
CA THR A 43 6.45 -8.05 -13.19
C THR A 43 4.96 -8.33 -13.38
N MET A 44 4.07 -7.56 -12.75
CA MET A 44 2.61 -7.70 -12.94
C MET A 44 2.15 -7.53 -14.39
N LEU A 45 2.89 -6.74 -15.19
CA LEU A 45 2.57 -6.52 -16.60
C LEU A 45 3.04 -7.66 -17.50
N VAL A 46 4.15 -8.31 -17.14
CA VAL A 46 4.79 -9.36 -17.95
C VAL A 46 4.34 -10.76 -17.53
N GLU A 47 4.36 -11.02 -16.23
CA GLU A 47 4.01 -12.31 -15.62
C GLU A 47 3.09 -12.06 -14.41
N PRO A 48 1.77 -11.96 -14.65
CA PRO A 48 0.77 -11.56 -13.65
C PRO A 48 0.78 -12.45 -12.41
N ARG A 49 1.13 -13.73 -12.53
CA ARG A 49 1.19 -14.65 -11.39
C ARG A 49 2.25 -14.22 -10.37
N TYR A 50 3.49 -14.00 -10.83
CA TYR A 50 4.57 -13.56 -9.95
C TYR A 50 4.39 -12.10 -9.53
N GLY A 51 3.84 -11.25 -10.40
CA GLY A 51 3.49 -9.89 -10.05
C GLY A 51 2.46 -9.84 -8.92
N ALA A 52 1.41 -10.66 -8.98
CA ALA A 52 0.40 -10.76 -7.94
C ALA A 52 1.01 -11.24 -6.62
N ALA A 53 1.91 -12.24 -6.65
CA ALA A 53 2.63 -12.68 -5.46
C ALA A 53 3.50 -11.57 -4.85
N ALA A 54 4.24 -10.82 -5.68
CA ALA A 54 5.08 -9.71 -5.23
C ALA A 54 4.24 -8.57 -4.63
N VAL A 55 3.12 -8.20 -5.26
CA VAL A 55 2.17 -7.23 -4.73
C VAL A 55 1.60 -7.71 -3.39
N GLY A 56 1.19 -8.98 -3.30
CA GLY A 56 0.69 -9.59 -2.07
C GLY A 56 1.72 -9.52 -0.94
N ALA A 57 2.98 -9.81 -1.23
CA ALA A 57 4.08 -9.72 -0.27
C ALA A 57 4.33 -8.27 0.20
N LEU A 58 4.26 -7.29 -0.71
CA LEU A 58 4.44 -5.87 -0.36
C LEU A 58 3.32 -5.35 0.53
N TYR A 59 2.07 -5.59 0.15
CA TYR A 59 0.90 -5.22 0.98
C TYR A 59 0.88 -5.99 2.30
N GLY A 60 1.32 -7.26 2.29
CA GLY A 60 1.37 -8.09 3.49
C GLY A 60 2.46 -7.63 4.46
N GLY A 61 3.63 -7.27 3.94
CA GLY A 61 4.70 -6.66 4.72
C GLY A 61 4.29 -5.30 5.31
N PHE A 62 3.57 -4.48 4.55
CA PHE A 62 3.07 -3.20 5.06
C PHE A 62 1.94 -3.37 6.08
N PHE A 63 1.07 -4.37 5.91
CA PHE A 63 0.12 -4.79 6.94
C PHE A 63 0.85 -5.19 8.23
N ALA A 64 1.87 -6.04 8.15
CA ALA A 64 2.64 -6.47 9.31
C ALA A 64 3.32 -5.29 10.01
N PHE A 65 3.85 -4.33 9.25
CA PHE A 65 4.37 -3.07 9.79
C PHE A 65 3.29 -2.29 10.55
N LEU A 66 2.14 -2.00 9.93
CA LEU A 66 1.05 -1.26 10.55
C LEU A 66 0.50 -1.98 11.80
N ALA A 67 0.28 -3.29 11.71
CA ALA A 67 -0.15 -4.10 12.84
C ALA A 67 0.86 -4.05 13.98
N SER A 68 2.17 -4.13 13.70
CA SER A 68 3.21 -4.04 14.73
C SER A 68 3.21 -2.70 15.46
N VAL A 69 2.96 -1.60 14.75
CA VAL A 69 2.87 -0.25 15.30
C VAL A 69 1.61 -0.11 16.16
N LEU A 70 0.47 -0.56 15.65
CA LEU A 70 -0.84 -0.47 16.34
C LEU A 70 -0.91 -1.35 17.58
N LEU A 71 -0.35 -2.56 17.52
CA LEU A 71 -0.31 -3.48 18.66
C LEU A 71 0.64 -3.02 19.77
N ARG A 72 1.63 -2.19 19.43
CA ARG A 72 2.61 -1.63 20.38
C ARG A 72 2.27 -0.21 20.83
N ASP A 73 1.13 0.34 20.39
CA ASP A 73 0.69 1.71 20.65
C ASP A 73 1.79 2.76 20.38
N VAL A 74 2.55 2.57 19.28
CA VAL A 74 3.63 3.48 18.91
C VAL A 74 3.04 4.78 18.38
N ASP A 75 3.30 5.88 19.08
CA ASP A 75 2.86 7.21 18.67
C ASP A 75 3.64 7.66 17.43
N MET A 76 2.93 7.76 16.30
CA MET A 76 3.51 8.22 15.05
C MET A 76 2.49 9.02 14.24
N ALA A 77 2.92 10.18 13.75
CA ALA A 77 2.09 11.04 12.93
C ALA A 77 1.83 10.46 11.52
N SER A 78 2.75 9.64 11.00
CA SER A 78 2.68 9.14 9.64
C SER A 78 3.28 7.75 9.46
N CYS A 79 2.56 6.87 8.78
CA CYS A 79 3.03 5.54 8.39
C CYS A 79 4.04 5.55 7.21
N GLY A 80 4.38 6.72 6.65
CA GLY A 80 5.40 6.84 5.59
C GLY A 80 5.01 6.23 4.24
N CYS A 81 3.72 5.94 4.01
CA CYS A 81 3.21 5.27 2.81
C CYS A 81 3.41 6.08 1.53
N THR A 82 3.03 7.36 1.51
CA THR A 82 3.18 8.23 0.33
C THR A 82 4.27 9.29 0.51
N GLY A 83 4.71 9.51 1.75
CA GLY A 83 5.73 10.52 2.11
C GLY A 83 5.28 11.98 1.92
N ALA A 84 4.08 12.22 1.40
CA ALA A 84 3.56 13.55 1.07
C ALA A 84 2.48 14.05 2.04
N THR A 85 1.86 13.14 2.81
CA THR A 85 0.79 13.45 3.75
C THR A 85 1.01 12.69 5.05
N ASP A 86 0.79 13.35 6.18
CA ASP A 86 0.72 12.66 7.47
C ASP A 86 -0.54 11.81 7.54
N THR A 87 -0.30 10.51 7.58
CA THR A 87 -1.34 9.47 7.59
C THR A 87 -1.07 8.58 8.78
N PRO A 88 -1.69 8.86 9.95
CA PRO A 88 -1.46 8.07 11.13
C PRO A 88 -1.85 6.60 10.87
N PRO A 89 -1.13 5.64 11.46
CA PRO A 89 -1.47 4.23 11.38
C PRO A 89 -2.86 4.02 11.98
N THR A 90 -3.71 3.25 11.30
CA THR A 90 -5.04 2.88 11.81
C THR A 90 -5.37 1.44 11.44
N TRP A 91 -6.27 0.82 12.21
CA TRP A 91 -6.77 -0.52 11.90
C TRP A 91 -7.50 -0.59 10.56
N LEU A 92 -8.11 0.52 10.10
CA LEU A 92 -8.71 0.62 8.77
C LEU A 92 -7.65 0.49 7.66
N HIS A 93 -6.51 1.15 7.81
CA HIS A 93 -5.41 1.03 6.85
C HIS A 93 -4.80 -0.37 6.88
N ALA A 94 -4.64 -0.96 8.07
CA ALA A 94 -4.14 -2.32 8.21
C ALA A 94 -5.09 -3.33 7.55
N SER A 95 -6.40 -3.28 7.83
CA SER A 95 -7.38 -4.21 7.26
C SER A 95 -7.49 -4.07 5.73
N PHE A 96 -7.38 -2.85 5.20
CA PHE A 96 -7.29 -2.62 3.76
C PHE A 96 -6.07 -3.33 3.15
N ASN A 97 -4.89 -3.20 3.76
CA ASN A 97 -3.69 -3.90 3.27
C ASN A 97 -3.88 -5.42 3.31
N LEU A 98 -4.48 -5.95 4.38
CA LEU A 98 -4.76 -7.38 4.50
C LEU A 98 -5.74 -7.87 3.41
N ALA A 99 -6.78 -7.10 3.10
CA ALA A 99 -7.73 -7.43 2.03
C ALA A 99 -7.04 -7.45 0.66
N VAL A 100 -6.17 -6.46 0.39
CA VAL A 100 -5.38 -6.44 -0.86
C VAL A 100 -4.42 -7.62 -0.92
N THR A 101 -3.75 -7.96 0.19
CA THR A 101 -2.91 -9.16 0.28
C THR A 101 -3.67 -10.43 -0.04
N ALA A 102 -4.87 -10.61 0.52
CA ALA A 102 -5.71 -11.78 0.26
C ALA A 102 -6.13 -11.87 -1.21
N CYS A 103 -6.57 -10.75 -1.81
CA CYS A 103 -6.91 -10.69 -3.23
C CYS A 103 -5.69 -11.02 -4.13
N ALA A 104 -4.52 -10.48 -3.81
CA ALA A 104 -3.29 -10.72 -4.55
C ALA A 104 -2.82 -12.16 -4.43
N ALA A 105 -2.91 -12.77 -3.24
CA ALA A 105 -2.65 -14.19 -3.03
C ALA A 105 -3.62 -15.06 -3.84
N GLY A 106 -4.90 -14.72 -3.86
CA GLY A 106 -5.89 -15.38 -4.71
C GLY A 106 -5.50 -15.32 -6.19
N GLY A 107 -5.08 -14.14 -6.68
CA GLY A 107 -4.58 -13.98 -8.05
C GLY A 107 -3.33 -14.81 -8.35
N ALA A 108 -2.40 -14.92 -7.40
CA ALA A 108 -1.18 -15.72 -7.55
C ALA A 108 -1.46 -17.24 -7.57
N LEU A 109 -2.46 -17.69 -6.79
CA LEU A 109 -2.81 -19.11 -6.65
C LEU A 109 -3.76 -19.59 -7.76
N LEU A 110 -4.73 -18.77 -8.14
CA LEU A 110 -5.78 -19.12 -9.11
C LEU A 110 -5.42 -18.76 -10.56
N GLY A 111 -4.30 -18.07 -10.77
CA GLY A 111 -3.83 -17.65 -12.09
C GLY A 111 -4.47 -16.34 -12.55
N ALA A 112 -3.87 -15.22 -12.14
CA ALA A 112 -4.24 -13.90 -12.62
C ALA A 112 -4.12 -13.83 -14.14
N ARG A 113 -5.18 -13.34 -14.81
CA ARG A 113 -5.15 -13.10 -16.25
C ARG A 113 -4.23 -11.93 -16.56
N SER A 114 -3.54 -12.00 -17.69
CA SER A 114 -2.81 -10.84 -18.22
C SER A 114 -3.78 -9.71 -18.59
N THR A 115 -3.27 -8.49 -18.61
CA THR A 115 -4.03 -7.30 -19.06
C THR A 115 -4.57 -7.49 -20.48
N ALA A 116 -3.74 -8.02 -21.39
CA ALA A 116 -4.15 -8.36 -22.75
C ALA A 116 -5.28 -9.41 -22.77
N GLY A 117 -5.17 -10.45 -21.94
CA GLY A 117 -6.23 -11.46 -21.80
C GLY A 117 -7.53 -10.88 -21.24
N LEU A 118 -7.43 -9.91 -20.33
CA LEU A 118 -8.59 -9.21 -19.78
C LEU A 118 -9.28 -8.34 -20.84
N VAL A 119 -8.50 -7.59 -21.63
CA VAL A 119 -9.02 -6.78 -22.74
C VAL A 119 -9.69 -7.66 -23.79
N HIS A 120 -9.09 -8.81 -24.13
CA HIS A 120 -9.67 -9.74 -25.08
C HIS A 120 -11.01 -10.33 -24.59
N VAL A 121 -11.14 -10.62 -23.29
CA VAL A 121 -12.39 -11.15 -22.71
C VAL A 121 -13.46 -10.07 -22.57
N LEU A 122 -13.09 -8.86 -22.16
CA LEU A 122 -14.04 -7.77 -21.88
C LEU A 122 -14.39 -6.93 -23.12
N GLY A 123 -13.58 -6.98 -24.19
CA GLY A 123 -13.78 -6.19 -25.39
C GLY A 123 -13.90 -4.68 -25.07
N PRO A 124 -14.85 -3.94 -25.68
CA PRO A 124 -15.07 -2.52 -25.38
C PRO A 124 -15.37 -2.22 -23.90
N SER A 125 -15.98 -3.17 -23.18
CA SER A 125 -16.28 -3.02 -21.74
C SER A 125 -15.02 -2.99 -20.87
N ALA A 126 -13.84 -3.33 -21.42
CA ALA A 126 -12.56 -3.19 -20.74
C ALA A 126 -12.31 -1.74 -20.27
N VAL A 127 -12.77 -0.75 -21.05
CA VAL A 127 -12.64 0.67 -20.68
C VAL A 127 -13.49 0.99 -19.46
N ILE A 128 -14.76 0.56 -19.45
CA ILE A 128 -15.67 0.76 -18.32
C ILE A 128 -15.12 0.07 -17.06
N PHE A 129 -14.64 -1.15 -17.21
CA PHE A 129 -14.01 -1.89 -16.12
C PHE A 129 -12.77 -1.16 -15.58
N ALA A 130 -11.88 -0.68 -16.45
CA ALA A 130 -10.69 0.05 -16.04
C ALA A 130 -11.04 1.36 -15.29
N VAL A 131 -12.04 2.10 -15.77
CA VAL A 131 -12.54 3.31 -15.11
C VAL A 131 -13.13 2.97 -13.75
N ALA A 132 -13.95 1.93 -13.65
CA ALA A 132 -14.53 1.49 -12.37
C ALA A 132 -13.45 1.09 -11.36
N VAL A 133 -12.42 0.35 -11.78
CA VAL A 133 -11.27 -0.01 -10.94
C VAL A 133 -10.50 1.24 -10.50
N ALA A 134 -10.27 2.20 -11.40
CA ALA A 134 -9.58 3.45 -11.07
C ALA A 134 -10.36 4.28 -10.03
N ILE A 135 -11.69 4.40 -10.20
CA ILE A 135 -12.57 5.06 -9.23
C ILE A 135 -12.54 4.33 -7.89
N ALA A 136 -12.68 3.01 -7.88
CA ALA A 136 -12.65 2.23 -6.65
C ALA A 136 -11.31 2.38 -5.91
N ALA A 137 -10.19 2.33 -6.62
CA ALA A 137 -8.86 2.54 -6.05
C ALA A 137 -8.69 3.96 -5.50
N TRP A 138 -9.21 4.97 -6.19
CA TRP A 138 -9.19 6.37 -5.73
C TRP A 138 -10.05 6.58 -4.48
N LEU A 139 -11.26 6.02 -4.45
CA LEU A 139 -12.12 6.07 -3.27
C LEU A 139 -11.50 5.34 -2.07
N ALA A 140 -10.90 4.17 -2.28
CA ALA A 140 -10.17 3.47 -1.24
C ALA A 140 -8.99 4.29 -0.70
N TYR A 141 -8.24 4.96 -1.59
CA TYR A 141 -7.20 5.90 -1.21
C TYR A 141 -7.75 7.03 -0.32
N LEU A 142 -8.86 7.66 -0.71
CA LEU A 142 -9.48 8.73 0.09
C LEU A 142 -9.96 8.22 1.45
N ILE A 143 -10.62 7.06 1.50
CA ILE A 143 -11.12 6.47 2.75
C ILE A 143 -9.97 6.19 3.72
N VAL A 144 -8.88 5.60 3.24
CA VAL A 144 -7.72 5.27 4.08
C VAL A 144 -6.96 6.53 4.53
N GLN A 145 -6.81 7.52 3.66
CA GLN A 145 -6.05 8.75 3.93
C GLN A 145 -6.82 9.76 4.77
N LEU A 146 -8.09 9.98 4.45
CA LEU A 146 -8.92 11.04 5.01
C LEU A 146 -9.91 10.51 6.05
N GLY A 147 -10.29 9.24 5.98
CA GLY A 147 -11.21 8.63 6.94
C GLY A 147 -10.81 8.86 8.39
N PRO A 148 -9.54 8.65 8.79
CA PRO A 148 -9.10 8.96 10.15
C PRO A 148 -9.32 10.43 10.55
N ARG A 149 -9.21 11.38 9.61
CA ARG A 149 -9.43 12.81 9.88
C ARG A 149 -10.91 13.17 9.99
N LEU A 150 -11.77 12.44 9.28
CA LEU A 150 -13.21 12.70 9.21
C LEU A 150 -13.99 11.98 10.32
N PHE A 151 -13.48 10.84 10.79
CA PHE A 151 -14.18 9.96 11.74
C PHE A 151 -13.48 9.81 13.09
N ALA A 152 -12.30 10.40 13.30
CA ALA A 152 -11.73 10.47 14.64
C ALA A 152 -12.54 11.50 15.47
N PRO A 153 -13.08 11.13 16.65
CA PRO A 153 -13.38 12.14 17.65
C PRO A 153 -12.08 12.90 17.97
N ALA A 154 -12.16 14.21 18.21
CA ALA A 154 -11.01 15.04 18.56
C ALA A 154 -10.14 14.29 19.57
N TYR A 155 -8.90 13.97 19.18
CA TYR A 155 -7.99 13.21 20.04
C TYR A 155 -7.79 14.03 21.32
N PRO A 156 -8.20 13.57 22.51
CA PRO A 156 -7.84 14.27 23.72
C PRO A 156 -6.31 14.23 23.80
N SER A 157 -5.69 15.41 23.85
CA SER A 157 -4.27 15.50 24.15
C SER A 157 -4.02 14.70 25.42
N LYS A 158 -3.17 13.67 25.34
CA LYS A 158 -2.62 13.01 26.53
C LYS A 158 -1.64 14.01 27.18
N GLU A 159 -2.17 15.07 27.77
CA GLU A 159 -1.49 15.81 28.82
C GLU A 159 -1.89 15.15 30.14
N ALA A 160 -0.99 14.32 30.68
CA ALA A 160 -0.96 13.88 32.07
C ALA A 160 0.46 13.47 32.44
#